data_AF-A0A661VGC9-F1
#
_entry.id   AF-A0A661VGC9-F1
#
_cell.length_a   1.000
_cell.length_b   1.000
_cell.length_c   1.000
_cell.angle_alpha   90.00
_cell.angle_beta   90.00
_cell.angle_gamma   90.00
#
_symmetry.space_group_name_H-M   'P 1'
#
loop_
_entity.id
_entity.type
_entity.pdbx_description
1 polymer ?
#
loop_
_entity_poly.entity_id
_entity_poly.type
_entity_poly.pdbx_seq_one_letter_code
_entity_poly.pdbx_strand_id
1 'polypeptide(L)' 'MNKNMTLELAKKLLLVAVAKAKEMNRPCSIAIVDENGWLVALHRMDGAPAPTADIA' A
#
# COMPACT_ATOMS: atom_id res chain seq x y z
N MET A 1 22.39 9.73 6.17
CA MET A 1 20.91 9.83 6.17
C MET A 1 20.37 8.42 6.08
N ASN A 2 19.71 7.92 7.13
CA ASN A 2 19.02 6.62 7.06
C ASN A 2 17.89 6.73 6.03
N LYS A 3 17.98 5.94 4.95
CA LYS A 3 17.00 5.89 3.86
C LYS A 3 15.90 4.85 4.15
N ASN A 4 15.53 4.67 5.42
CA ASN A 4 14.59 3.64 5.80
C ASN A 4 13.16 4.11 5.50
N MET A 5 12.29 3.18 5.13
CA MET A 5 10.88 3.47 4.88
C MET A 5 10.22 3.99 6.17
N THR A 6 9.72 5.23 6.15
CA THR A 6 8.97 5.79 7.28
C THR A 6 7.47 5.61 7.06
N LEU A 7 6.70 5.56 8.15
CA LEU A 7 5.23 5.52 8.06
C LEU A 7 4.67 6.74 7.33
N GLU A 8 5.29 7.92 7.48
CA GLU A 8 4.87 9.13 6.78
C GLU A 8 5.06 8.99 5.26
N LEU A 9 6.21 8.47 4.82
CA LEU A 9 6.46 8.23 3.41
C LEU A 9 5.53 7.13 2.86
N ALA A 10 5.34 6.03 3.60
CA ALA A 10 4.43 4.96 3.22
C ALA A 10 3.00 5.47 3.01
N LYS A 11 2.50 6.35 3.90
CA LYS A 11 1.18 6.99 3.73
C LYS A 11 1.08 7.82 2.45
N LYS A 12 2.13 8.56 2.08
CA LYS A 12 2.16 9.32 0.81
C LYS A 12 2.15 8.37 -0.40
N LEU A 13 2.91 7.28 -0.34
CA LEU A 13 2.93 6.26 -1.39
C LEU A 13 1.58 5.55 -1.55
N LEU A 14 0.88 5.28 -0.43
CA LEU A 14 -0.48 4.72 -0.46
C LEU A 14 -1.44 5.62 -1.23
N LEU A 15 -1.40 6.94 -1.03
CA LEU A 15 -2.26 7.87 -1.76
C LEU A 15 -2.03 7.81 -3.28
N VAL A 16 -0.77 7.75 -3.70
CA VAL A 16 -0.40 7.63 -5.12
C VAL A 16 -0.85 6.28 -5.70
N ALA A 17 -0.63 5.18 -4.98
CA ALA A 17 -1.04 3.85 -5.40
C ALA A 17 -2.58 3.72 -5.52
N VAL A 18 -3.32 4.28 -4.55
CA VAL A 18 -4.79 4.33 -4.59
C VAL A 18 -5.29 5.15 -5.78
N ALA A 19 -4.68 6.31 -6.06
CA ALA A 19 -5.03 7.11 -7.23
C ALA A 19 -4.82 6.31 -8.52
N LYS A 20 -3.69 5.59 -8.64
CA LYS A 20 -3.44 4.76 -9.81
C LYS A 20 -4.41 3.59 -9.96
N ALA A 21 -4.72 2.91 -8.85
CA ALA A 21 -5.70 1.81 -8.84
C ALA A 21 -7.10 2.29 -9.28
N LYS A 22 -7.49 3.51 -8.89
CA LYS A 22 -8.73 4.14 -9.33
C LYS A 22 -8.72 4.46 -10.83
N GLU A 23 -7.64 5.02 -11.37
CA GLU A 23 -7.49 5.25 -12.83
C GLU A 23 -7.64 3.95 -13.63
N MET A 24 -7.14 2.84 -13.10
CA MET A 24 -7.22 1.52 -13.73
C MET A 24 -8.55 0.80 -13.51
N ASN A 25 -9.47 1.42 -12.75
CA ASN A 25 -10.74 0.82 -12.32
C ASN A 25 -10.56 -0.57 -11.68
N ARG A 26 -9.50 -0.73 -10.87
CA ARG A 26 -9.15 -2.00 -10.22
C ARG A 26 -8.91 -1.78 -8.72
N PRO A 27 -9.95 -1.92 -7.88
CA PRO A 27 -9.78 -1.92 -6.43
C PRO A 27 -8.87 -3.07 -5.97
N CYS A 28 -7.88 -2.77 -5.13
CA CYS A 28 -6.93 -3.74 -4.61
C CYS A 28 -6.52 -3.43 -3.16
N SER A 29 -5.70 -4.31 -2.59
CA SER A 29 -4.92 -4.00 -1.39
C SER A 29 -3.50 -3.59 -1.78
N ILE A 30 -2.92 -2.67 -1.01
CA ILE A 30 -1.57 -2.15 -1.22
C ILE A 30 -0.81 -2.30 0.09
N ALA A 31 0.25 -3.10 0.09
CA ALA A 31 1.21 -3.21 1.18
C ALA A 31 2.48 -2.41 0.84
N ILE A 32 2.99 -1.66 1.82
CA ILE A 32 4.29 -1.02 1.78
C ILE A 32 5.13 -1.64 2.89
N VAL A 33 6.30 -2.15 2.52
CA VAL A 33 7.27 -2.77 3.43
C VAL A 33 8.55 -1.94 3.51
N ASP A 34 9.33 -2.14 4.57
CA ASP A 34 10.69 -1.61 4.67
C ASP A 34 11.72 -2.50 3.96
N GLU A 35 13.00 -2.13 4.05
CA GLU A 35 14.10 -2.87 3.42
C GLU A 35 14.28 -4.31 3.94
N ASN A 36 13.73 -4.63 5.11
CA ASN A 36 13.75 -5.98 5.70
C ASN A 36 12.50 -6.79 5.32
N GLY A 37 11.59 -6.21 4.53
CA GLY A 37 10.31 -6.81 4.18
C GLY A 37 9.27 -6.73 5.29
N TRP A 38 9.49 -5.91 6.33
CA TRP A 38 8.52 -5.76 7.40
C TRP A 38 7.43 -4.78 7.00
N LEU A 39 6.18 -5.11 7.34
CA LEU A 39 5.03 -4.29 7.00
C LEU A 39 5.12 -2.92 7.69
N VAL A 40 5.10 -1.86 6.88
CA VAL A 40 5.04 -0.47 7.36
C VAL A 40 3.61 0.06 7.27
N ALA A 41 2.89 -0.22 6.18
CA ALA A 41 1.50 0.18 6.02
C ALA A 41 0.76 -0.77 5.06
N LEU A 42 -0.52 -1.01 5.35
CA LEU A 42 -1.44 -1.76 4.50
C LEU A 42 -2.71 -0.93 4.29
N HIS A 43 -3.21 -0.88 3.05
CA HIS A 43 -4.51 -0.28 2.72
C HIS A 43 -5.28 -1.19 1.78
N ARG A 44 -6.39 -1.77 2.25
CA ARG A 44 -7.38 -2.44 1.40
C ARG A 44 -8.43 -1.43 0.96
N MET A 45 -8.52 -1.18 -0.35
CA MET A 45 -9.52 -0.29 -0.91
C MET A 45 -10.93 -0.86 -0.72
N ASP A 46 -11.92 0.03 -0.65
CA ASP A 46 -13.32 -0.39 -0.76
C ASP A 46 -13.57 -1.10 -2.09
N GLY A 47 -14.35 -2.18 -2.05
CA GLY A 47 -14.61 -3.04 -3.21
C GLY A 47 -13.47 -4.01 -3.57
N ALA A 48 -12.28 -3.91 -2.96
CA ALA A 48 -11.24 -4.93 -3.12
C ALA A 48 -11.65 -6.24 -2.40
N PRO A 49 -11.48 -7.43 -3.03
CA PRO A 49 -11.79 -8.69 -2.38
C PRO A 49 -11.04 -8.84 -1.06
N ALA A 50 -11.73 -9.28 0.00
CA ALA A 50 -11.16 -9.39 1.35
C ALA A 50 -9.83 -10.16 1.41
N PRO A 51 -9.62 -11.28 0.67
CA PRO A 51 -8.36 -12.01 0.69
C PRO A 51 -7.15 -11.20 0.21
N THR A 52 -7.35 -10.16 -0.59
CA THR A 52 -6.23 -9.35 -1.09
C THR A 52 -5.44 -8.66 0.02
N ALA A 53 -6.02 -8.46 1.22
CA ALA A 53 -5.32 -7.87 2.35
C ALA A 53 -4.22 -8.78 2.93
N ASP A 54 -4.34 -10.09 2.75
CA ASP A 54 -3.35 -11.09 3.20
C ASP A 54 -2.32 -11.40 2.10
N ILE A 55 -2.70 -11.22 0.83
CA ILE A 55 -1.88 -11.55 -0.33
C ILE A 55 -0.91 -10.41 -0.72
N ALA A 56 -1.27 -9.16 -0.44
CA ALA A 56 -0.59 -7.96 -0.94
C ALA A 56 0.81 -7.72 -0.35
#